data_AF-A0A0G2JM53-F1
#
_entry.id   AF-A0A0G2JM53-F1
#
_cell.length_a   1.000
_cell.length_b   1.000
_cell.length_c   1.000
_cell.angle_alpha   90.00
_cell.angle_beta   90.00
_cell.angle_gamma   90.00
#
_symmetry.space_group_name_H-M   'P 1'
#
loop_
_entity.id
_entity.type
_entity.pdbx_description
1 polymer ?
#
loop_
_entity_poly.entity_id
_entity_poly.type
_entity_poly.pdbx_seq_one_letter_code
_entity_poly.pdbx_strand_id
1 'polypeptide(L)'
;MDPKQTTLLCLVLCLGQRIQAQEGLYGKPFLSADRGLVLMPGENISLTCSSAHIPFDRFSLAKEGELSLPQHQSGEHPANFSLGPVDLNVSGIYRCYGWYNRSPYLWSFPSNALELVVTGRYRPVQPCVWVGCPGPCHRAGI
;
A
#
# COMPACT_ATOMS: atom_id res chain seq x y z
N MET A 1 22.10 35.77 10.96
CA MET A 1 21.97 34.34 11.34
C MET A 1 23.20 33.63 10.82
N ASP A 2 24.03 33.11 11.71
CA ASP A 2 25.24 32.41 11.31
C ASP A 2 24.90 31.10 10.60
N PRO A 3 25.59 30.75 9.49
CA PRO A 3 25.32 29.52 8.75
C PRO A 3 25.45 28.26 9.63
N LYS A 4 26.27 28.33 10.68
CA LYS A 4 26.43 27.29 11.70
C LYS A 4 25.16 27.08 12.54
N GLN A 5 24.42 28.16 12.83
CA GLN A 5 23.21 28.11 13.64
C GLN A 5 22.05 27.48 12.85
N THR A 6 21.96 27.78 11.54
CA THR A 6 21.00 27.16 10.63
C THR A 6 21.27 25.67 10.46
N THR A 7 22.53 25.25 10.32
CA THR A 7 22.89 23.82 10.24
C THR A 7 22.54 23.08 11.53
N LEU A 8 22.80 23.69 12.70
CA LEU A 8 22.46 23.09 14.00
C LEU A 8 20.94 22.94 14.16
N LEU A 9 20.16 23.97 13.83
CA LEU A 9 18.70 23.93 13.83
C LEU A 9 18.15 22.84 12.90
N CYS A 10 18.72 22.71 11.71
CA CYS A 10 18.30 21.71 10.73
C CYS A 10 18.60 20.29 11.22
N LEU A 11 19.79 20.04 11.79
CA LEU A 11 20.14 18.75 12.39
C LEU A 11 19.26 18.41 13.59
N VAL A 12 18.94 19.39 14.45
CA VAL A 12 18.03 19.21 15.59
C VAL A 12 16.61 18.88 15.12
N LEU A 13 16.10 19.56 14.08
CA LEU A 13 14.79 19.28 13.49
C LEU A 13 14.76 17.90 12.81
N CYS A 14 15.78 17.52 12.04
CA CYS A 14 15.85 16.22 11.36
C CYS A 14 15.99 15.04 12.34
N LEU A 15 16.73 15.22 13.45
CA LEU A 15 16.83 14.21 14.50
C LEU A 15 15.57 14.16 15.39
N GLY A 16 14.87 15.30 15.55
CA GLY A 16 13.60 15.40 16.29
C GLY A 16 12.38 14.90 15.52
N GLN A 17 12.40 14.90 14.18
CA GLN A 17 11.33 14.37 13.33
C GLN A 17 11.29 12.83 13.24
N ARG A 18 12.18 12.12 13.95
CA ARG A 18 12.19 10.65 14.02
C ARG A 18 11.06 10.04 14.87
N ILE A 19 10.18 10.85 15.45
CA ILE A 19 8.98 10.38 16.15
C ILE A 19 7.78 10.65 15.24
N GLN A 20 7.51 9.77 14.27
CA GLN A 20 6.19 9.70 13.65
C GLN A 20 5.23 9.06 14.68
N ALA A 21 4.74 9.87 15.62
CA ALA A 21 3.57 9.48 16.38
C ALA A 21 2.37 9.68 15.46
N GLN A 22 1.92 8.62 14.81
CA GLN A 22 0.60 8.57 14.21
C GLN A 22 -0.40 8.55 15.39
N GLU A 23 -0.73 9.72 15.92
CA GLU A 23 -1.58 9.86 17.10
C GLU A 23 -3.03 9.51 16.74
N GLY A 24 -3.47 8.33 17.15
CA GLY A 24 -4.86 7.94 17.15
C GLY A 24 -5.47 8.14 18.54
N LEU A 25 -6.73 8.55 18.61
CA LEU A 25 -7.45 8.76 19.87
C LEU A 25 -8.32 7.56 20.27
N TYR A 26 -8.68 6.72 19.29
CA TYR A 26 -9.51 5.53 19.50
C TYR A 26 -8.69 4.25 19.34
N GLY A 27 -9.17 3.14 19.93
CA GLY A 27 -8.53 1.83 19.80
C GLY A 27 -8.34 1.39 18.34
N LYS A 28 -7.27 0.64 18.07
CA LYS A 28 -6.89 0.26 16.70
C LYS A 28 -7.85 -0.76 16.08
N PRO A 29 -8.14 -0.66 14.77
CA PRO A 29 -8.85 -1.69 14.04
C PRO A 29 -7.92 -2.86 13.68
N PHE A 30 -8.53 -3.91 13.13
CA PHE A 30 -7.86 -5.08 12.57
C PHE A 30 -7.84 -4.99 11.04
N LEU A 31 -6.71 -5.35 10.43
CA LEU A 31 -6.51 -5.38 8.99
C LEU A 31 -6.04 -6.78 8.58
N SER A 32 -6.70 -7.37 7.59
CA SER A 32 -6.36 -8.68 7.02
C SER A 32 -6.49 -8.68 5.50
N ALA A 33 -5.91 -9.69 4.85
CA ALA A 33 -6.11 -9.97 3.44
C ALA A 33 -6.97 -11.23 3.27
N ASP A 34 -7.72 -11.30 2.17
CA ASP A 34 -8.50 -12.47 1.76
C ASP A 34 -7.62 -13.64 1.28
N ARG A 35 -6.39 -13.33 0.85
CA ARG A 35 -5.41 -14.29 0.31
C ARG A 35 -3.98 -13.96 0.78
N GLY A 36 -3.01 -14.69 0.23
CA GLY A 36 -1.59 -14.46 0.50
C GLY A 36 -1.12 -13.06 0.10
N LEU A 37 -0.11 -12.56 0.81
CA LEU A 37 0.47 -11.23 0.64
C LEU A 37 1.62 -11.16 -0.39
N VAL A 38 1.88 -12.27 -1.08
CA VAL A 38 2.83 -12.33 -2.19
C VAL A 38 2.05 -12.59 -3.46
N LEU A 39 2.10 -11.64 -4.39
CA LEU A 39 1.28 -11.64 -5.60
C LEU A 39 2.15 -11.51 -6.85
N MET A 40 1.62 -11.94 -7.98
CA MET A 40 2.13 -11.65 -9.31
C MET A 40 1.41 -10.43 -9.91
N PRO A 41 2.06 -9.68 -10.82
CA PRO A 41 1.42 -8.61 -11.56
C PRO A 41 0.15 -9.09 -12.28
N GLY A 42 -0.92 -8.31 -12.18
CA GLY A 42 -2.23 -8.60 -12.75
C GLY A 42 -3.16 -9.43 -11.87
N GLU A 43 -2.69 -9.89 -10.70
CA GLU A 43 -3.57 -10.52 -9.71
C GLU A 43 -4.39 -9.49 -8.94
N ASN A 44 -5.57 -9.88 -8.44
CA ASN A 44 -6.39 -9.04 -7.58
C ASN A 44 -6.26 -9.47 -6.12
N ILE A 45 -6.29 -8.50 -5.22
CA ILE A 45 -6.34 -8.69 -3.77
C ILE A 45 -7.34 -7.72 -3.13
N SER A 46 -7.98 -8.18 -2.07
CA SER A 46 -8.81 -7.34 -1.21
C SER A 46 -8.26 -7.33 0.21
N LEU A 47 -8.14 -6.15 0.79
CA LEU A 47 -7.84 -5.98 2.20
C LEU A 47 -9.12 -5.68 2.97
N THR A 48 -9.37 -6.43 4.04
CA THR A 48 -10.54 -6.25 4.91
C THR A 48 -10.10 -5.56 6.20
N CYS A 49 -10.81 -4.49 6.55
CA CYS A 49 -10.64 -3.78 7.80
C CYS A 49 -11.89 -3.85 8.67
N SER A 50 -11.72 -4.13 9.96
CA SER A 50 -12.83 -4.29 10.90
C SER A 50 -12.44 -3.92 12.32
N SER A 51 -13.43 -3.79 13.20
CA SER A 51 -13.22 -3.50 14.61
C SER A 51 -14.23 -4.29 15.43
N ALA A 52 -13.77 -5.10 16.38
CA ALA A 52 -14.63 -5.99 17.17
C ALA A 52 -15.41 -5.23 18.26
N HIS A 53 -14.83 -4.16 18.82
CA HIS A 53 -15.35 -3.49 20.02
C HIS A 53 -15.76 -2.04 19.77
N ILE A 54 -15.26 -1.42 18.70
CA ILE A 54 -15.51 0.00 18.41
C ILE A 54 -16.29 0.09 17.10
N PRO A 55 -17.55 0.59 17.11
CA PRO A 55 -18.38 0.70 15.92
C PRO A 55 -18.05 2.01 15.19
N PHE A 56 -16.92 2.06 14.48
CA PHE A 56 -16.61 3.19 13.60
C PHE A 56 -17.70 3.35 12.53
N ASP A 57 -17.84 4.54 11.94
CA ASP A 57 -18.77 4.76 10.82
C ASP A 57 -18.10 4.50 9.47
N ARG A 58 -16.77 4.67 9.43
CA ARG A 58 -15.96 4.55 8.22
C ARG A 58 -14.58 4.04 8.57
N PHE A 59 -13.98 3.38 7.58
CA PHE A 59 -12.60 2.95 7.59
C PHE A 59 -11.81 3.61 6.46
N SER A 60 -10.50 3.65 6.64
CA SER A 60 -9.57 4.30 5.73
C SER A 60 -8.29 3.51 5.65
N LEU A 61 -7.90 3.14 4.43
CA LEU A 61 -6.70 2.37 4.14
C LEU A 61 -5.60 3.31 3.65
N ALA A 62 -4.42 3.25 4.26
CA ALA A 62 -3.25 4.02 3.86
C ALA A 62 -2.07 3.09 3.56
N LYS A 63 -1.31 3.46 2.53
CA LYS A 63 -0.02 2.87 2.21
C LYS A 63 1.09 3.74 2.83
N GLU A 64 1.97 3.16 3.62
CA GLU A 64 3.07 3.88 4.27
C GLU A 64 4.07 4.42 3.24
N GLY A 65 4.57 5.64 3.48
CA GLY A 65 5.51 6.31 2.58
C GLY A 65 4.85 7.13 1.46
N GLU A 66 3.53 7.03 1.26
CA GLU A 66 2.82 8.01 0.45
C GLU A 66 2.43 9.24 1.28
N LEU A 67 2.70 10.43 0.74
CA LEU A 67 2.31 11.71 1.34
C LEU A 67 0.80 12.00 1.22
N SER A 68 0.05 11.11 0.57
CA SER A 68 -1.37 11.24 0.29
C SER A 68 -2.22 10.84 1.51
N LEU A 69 -3.38 11.49 1.65
CA LEU A 69 -4.43 11.04 2.57
C LEU A 69 -4.82 9.58 2.26
N PRO A 70 -5.43 8.84 3.21
CA PRO A 70 -5.80 7.46 3.01
C PRO A 70 -6.52 7.25 1.68
N GLN A 71 -5.92 6.39 0.85
CA GLN A 71 -6.19 6.29 -0.58
C GLN A 71 -7.59 5.74 -0.86
N HIS A 72 -8.16 5.01 0.11
CA HIS A 72 -9.46 4.41 0.01
C HIS A 72 -10.25 4.56 1.32
N GLN A 73 -11.50 5.00 1.21
CA GLN A 73 -12.43 5.11 2.31
C GLN A 73 -13.65 4.23 2.05
N SER A 74 -14.13 3.53 3.07
CA SER A 74 -15.33 2.69 2.98
C SER A 74 -16.18 2.85 4.23
N GLY A 75 -17.50 2.95 4.06
CA GLY A 75 -18.49 2.95 5.14
C GLY A 75 -19.11 1.58 5.38
N GLU A 76 -18.53 0.52 4.81
CA GLU A 76 -18.95 -0.85 5.04
C GLU A 76 -18.35 -1.40 6.35
N HIS A 77 -19.05 -2.33 6.99
CA HIS A 77 -18.68 -2.93 8.27
C HIS A 77 -18.85 -4.44 8.19
N PRO A 78 -17.77 -5.22 7.97
CA PRO A 78 -16.38 -4.79 7.76
C PRO A 78 -16.16 -4.10 6.40
N ALA A 79 -15.13 -3.24 6.32
CA ALA A 79 -14.77 -2.54 5.10
C ALA A 79 -13.86 -3.38 4.22
N ASN A 80 -14.20 -3.51 2.93
CA ASN A 80 -13.36 -4.19 1.94
C ASN A 80 -12.71 -3.18 0.99
N PHE A 81 -11.41 -3.33 0.78
CA PHE A 81 -10.59 -2.48 -0.07
C PHE A 81 -9.95 -3.30 -1.18
N SER A 82 -10.56 -3.26 -2.37
CA SER A 82 -10.03 -3.90 -3.57
C SER A 82 -8.92 -3.03 -4.17
N LEU A 83 -7.69 -3.57 -4.22
CA LEU A 83 -6.54 -2.86 -4.80
C LEU A 83 -6.42 -3.04 -6.33
N GLY A 84 -7.38 -3.75 -6.94
CA GLY A 84 -7.42 -4.00 -8.40
C GLY A 84 -6.31 -4.93 -8.88
N PRO A 85 -6.02 -4.94 -10.19
CA PRO A 85 -4.91 -5.69 -10.76
C PRO A 85 -3.60 -5.08 -10.25
N VAL A 86 -2.87 -5.82 -9.42
CA VAL A 86 -1.68 -5.30 -8.77
C VAL A 86 -0.51 -5.19 -9.74
N ASP A 87 0.32 -4.18 -9.53
CA ASP A 87 1.62 -4.02 -10.19
C ASP A 87 2.72 -3.81 -9.13
N LEU A 88 3.95 -3.55 -9.56
CA LEU A 88 5.06 -3.36 -8.62
C LEU A 88 4.85 -2.15 -7.69
N ASN A 89 4.12 -1.11 -8.13
CA ASN A 89 3.81 0.07 -7.33
C ASN A 89 2.78 -0.22 -6.23
N VAL A 90 2.01 -1.31 -6.33
CA VAL A 90 1.10 -1.73 -5.25
C VAL A 90 1.88 -2.36 -4.07
N SER A 91 3.14 -2.74 -4.26
CA SER A 91 3.95 -3.27 -3.14
C SER A 91 4.17 -2.21 -2.07
N GLY A 92 4.04 -2.60 -0.80
CA GLY A 92 4.29 -1.72 0.34
C GLY A 92 3.58 -2.14 1.62
N ILE A 93 3.70 -1.31 2.64
CA ILE A 93 3.10 -1.56 3.95
C ILE A 93 1.76 -0.81 4.04
N TYR A 94 0.70 -1.55 4.33
CA TYR A 94 -0.65 -1.02 4.49
C TYR A 94 -1.06 -0.98 5.96
N ARG A 95 -1.80 0.08 6.33
CA ARG A 95 -2.45 0.24 7.62
C ARG A 95 -3.86 0.76 7.45
N CYS A 96 -4.76 0.32 8.33
CA CYS A 96 -6.13 0.79 8.36
C CYS A 96 -6.39 1.65 9.61
N TYR A 97 -7.31 2.60 9.44
CA TYR A 97 -7.81 3.50 10.48
C TYR A 97 -9.33 3.51 10.47
N GLY A 98 -9.96 3.69 11.63
CA GLY A 98 -11.39 3.92 11.78
C GLY A 98 -11.68 5.35 12.24
N TRP A 99 -12.81 5.92 11.80
CA TRP A 99 -13.27 7.25 12.20
C TRP A 99 -14.80 7.38 12.14
N TYR A 100 -15.32 8.50 12.64
CA TYR A 100 -16.75 8.80 12.74
C TYR A 100 -17.17 9.94 11.83
N ASN A 101 -18.31 9.85 11.16
CA ASN A 101 -18.80 10.91 10.26
C ASN A 101 -18.94 12.26 10.97
N ARG A 102 -19.31 12.25 12.26
CA ARG A 102 -19.43 13.47 13.08
C ARG A 102 -18.08 14.05 13.51
N SER A 103 -17.00 13.28 13.42
CA SER A 103 -15.66 13.66 13.86
C SER A 103 -14.60 13.19 12.83
N PRO A 104 -14.61 13.71 11.59
CA PRO A 104 -13.76 13.23 10.50
C PRO A 104 -12.26 13.48 10.69
N TYR A 105 -11.90 14.29 11.69
CA TYR A 105 -10.51 14.59 12.05
C TYR A 105 -10.01 13.80 13.26
N LEU A 106 -10.85 12.97 13.89
CA LEU A 106 -10.46 12.13 15.03
C LEU A 106 -10.40 10.67 14.59
N TRP A 107 -9.17 10.16 14.52
CA TRP A 107 -8.86 8.86 13.93
C TRP A 107 -8.51 7.86 15.04
N SER A 108 -8.73 6.57 14.76
CA SER A 108 -8.19 5.50 15.59
C SER A 108 -6.66 5.44 15.52
N PHE A 109 -6.06 4.71 16.45
CA PHE A 109 -4.70 4.21 16.25
C PHE A 109 -4.65 3.36 14.96
N PRO A 110 -3.50 3.34 14.27
CA PRO A 110 -3.32 2.46 13.12
C PRO A 110 -3.48 0.99 13.50
N SER A 111 -4.02 0.20 12.57
CA SER A 111 -3.95 -1.26 12.64
C SER A 111 -2.49 -1.74 12.67
N ASN A 112 -2.30 -3.04 12.93
CA ASN A 112 -1.02 -3.67 12.63
C ASN A 112 -0.70 -3.50 11.14
N ALA A 113 0.60 -3.38 10.83
CA ALA A 113 1.12 -3.27 9.49
C ALA A 113 0.90 -4.58 8.71
N LEU A 114 0.49 -4.45 7.45
CA LEU A 114 0.34 -5.55 6.51
C LEU A 114 1.20 -5.28 5.29
N GLU A 115 2.27 -6.05 5.12
CA GLU A 115 3.21 -5.89 4.00
C GLU A 115 2.76 -6.70 2.80
N LEU A 116 2.51 -6.01 1.68
CA LEU A 116 2.13 -6.59 0.40
C LEU A 116 3.32 -6.56 -0.55
N VAL A 117 3.65 -7.70 -1.14
CA VAL A 117 4.79 -7.85 -2.06
C VAL A 117 4.30 -8.34 -3.41
N VAL A 118 4.55 -7.56 -4.46
CA VAL A 118 4.30 -7.98 -5.84
C VAL A 118 5.61 -8.42 -6.47
N THR A 119 5.75 -9.71 -6.72
CA THR A 119 6.93 -10.28 -7.36
C THR A 119 6.80 -10.18 -8.88
N GLY A 120 7.68 -9.39 -9.50
CA GLY A 120 7.76 -9.34 -10.95
C GLY A 120 8.12 -10.71 -11.52
N ARG A 121 7.44 -11.14 -12.59
CA ARG A 121 8.01 -12.17 -13.45
C ARG A 121 9.25 -11.56 -14.10
N TYR A 122 10.42 -12.02 -13.71
CA TYR A 122 11.48 -12.18 -14.70
C TYR A 122 10.86 -13.13 -15.72
N ARG A 123 10.23 -12.61 -16.77
CA ARG A 123 10.01 -13.44 -17.96
C ARG A 123 11.44 -13.82 -18.33
N PRO A 124 11.86 -15.09 -18.23
CA PRO A 124 12.97 -15.48 -19.06
C PRO A 124 12.47 -15.06 -20.45
N VAL A 125 13.19 -14.14 -21.10
CA VAL A 125 13.04 -14.03 -22.55
C VAL A 125 13.25 -15.46 -22.97
N GLN A 126 12.17 -16.15 -23.33
CA GLN A 126 12.29 -17.47 -23.90
C GLN A 126 13.20 -17.20 -25.09
N PRO A 127 14.45 -17.70 -25.09
CA PRO A 127 15.29 -17.48 -26.24
C PRO A 127 14.46 -17.95 -27.42
N CYS A 128 14.37 -17.17 -28.50
CA CYS A 128 13.77 -17.67 -29.72
C CYS A 128 14.57 -18.90 -30.14
N VAL A 129 14.15 -20.08 -29.69
CA VAL A 129 14.69 -21.34 -30.12
C VAL A 129 13.99 -21.60 -31.44
N TRP A 130 14.67 -21.26 -32.53
CA TRP A 130 14.29 -21.66 -33.88
C TRP A 130 14.43 -23.17 -33.99
N VAL A 131 13.46 -23.93 -33.49
CA VAL A 131 13.38 -25.36 -33.78
C VAL A 131 11.97 -25.68 -34.24
N GLY A 132 11.84 -25.87 -35.55
CA GLY A 132 10.74 -26.60 -36.15
C GLY A 132 9.51 -25.79 -36.57
N CYS A 133 9.66 -24.74 -37.38
CA CYS A 133 8.55 -24.32 -38.25
C CYS A 133 8.56 -25.19 -39.52
N PRO A 134 7.61 -26.11 -39.74
CA PRO A 134 7.45 -26.77 -41.03
C PRO A 134 6.70 -25.80 -41.96
N GLY A 135 7.40 -24.81 -42.49
CA GLY A 135 6.81 -23.84 -43.41
C GLY A 135 7.89 -23.10 -44.22
N PRO A 136 7.66 -22.85 -45.52
CA PRO A 136 8.65 -22.18 -46.36
C PRO A 136 8.89 -20.74 -45.92
N CYS A 137 10.16 -20.38 -45.72
CA CYS A 137 10.59 -19.02 -45.41
C CYS A 137 10.41 -18.14 -46.66
N HIS A 138 9.43 -17.23 -46.64
CA HIS A 138 9.34 -16.17 -47.64
C HIS A 138 10.28 -15.03 -47.27
N ARG A 139 11.19 -14.70 -48.19
CA ARG A 139 12.14 -13.59 -48.08
C ARG A 139 11.38 -12.27 -48.09
N ALA A 140 11.43 -11.50 -47.00
CA ALA A 140 11.00 -10.11 -47.03
C ALA A 140 11.98 -9.33 -47.92
N GLY A 141 11.49 -8.81 -49.03
CA GLY A 141 12.22 -7.90 -49.92
C GLY A 141 12.42 -6.55 -49.26
N ILE A 142 13.53 -5.92 -49.65
CA ILE A 142 14.01 -4.56 -49.35
C ILE A 142 12.95 -3.47 -49.53
#